data_AF-A0AAI9EG03-F1
#
_entry.id   AF-A0AAI9EG03-F1
#
_cell.length_a   1.000
_cell.length_b   1.000
_cell.length_c   1.000
_cell.angle_alpha   90.00
_cell.angle_beta   90.00
_cell.angle_gamma   90.00
#
_symmetry.space_group_name_H-M   'P 1'
#
loop_
_entity.id
_entity.type
_entity.pdbx_description
1 polymer ?
#
loop_
_entity_poly.entity_id
_entity_poly.type
_entity_poly.pdbx_seq_one_letter_code
_entity_poly.pdbx_strand_id
1 'polypeptide(L)'
;MQKELSLLKNTALDQDVTLEKGKELSSGIYEANFKLNKAINIATLPKIGHRMLSGELVILNHITKEEVKIPRDFHYLKVIKLNHDDYKLTFCNFLGNEFFEYKKYDPQYSDLSDEYKFVDFGSVKKTNNLKFKEYVGHAPKFFAVEGLIEPGSENHVIDLFELVREGKGRKVGTLADEFGYFDDQNKLHYYNYHKSAESNTYDPESFSVKMINLDVKKIDKFHLIAEQGDIIIHTILENLDIF
;
A
#
# COMPACT_ATOMS: atom_id res chain seq x y z
N MET A 1 -1.28 6.74 -16.79
CA MET A 1 -2.22 5.81 -17.44
C MET A 1 -1.70 5.20 -18.74
N GLN A 2 -1.77 5.83 -19.93
CA GLN A 2 -1.36 5.16 -21.19
C GLN A 2 0.10 4.65 -21.23
N LYS A 3 1.05 5.39 -20.62
CA LYS A 3 2.46 4.94 -20.49
C LYS A 3 2.69 3.84 -19.45
N GLU A 4 1.83 3.74 -18.43
CA GLU A 4 1.92 2.67 -17.41
C GLU A 4 1.32 1.37 -17.95
N LEU A 5 0.25 1.46 -18.73
CA LEU A 5 -0.40 0.31 -19.39
C LEU A 5 0.53 -0.40 -20.40
N SER A 6 1.42 0.33 -21.08
CA SER A 6 2.35 -0.26 -22.06
C SER A 6 3.45 -1.14 -21.46
N LEU A 7 3.65 -1.10 -20.13
CA LEU A 7 4.66 -1.89 -19.41
C LEU A 7 4.08 -3.15 -18.75
N LEU A 8 2.77 -3.35 -18.81
CA LEU A 8 2.09 -4.49 -18.21
C LEU A 8 2.44 -5.77 -18.96
N LYS A 9 3.18 -6.68 -18.32
CA LYS A 9 3.29 -8.07 -18.77
C LYS A 9 2.22 -8.89 -18.06
N ASN A 10 1.30 -9.48 -18.82
CA ASN A 10 0.37 -10.47 -18.29
C ASN A 10 1.16 -11.69 -17.84
N THR A 11 0.99 -12.08 -16.57
CA THR A 11 1.33 -13.44 -16.13
C THR A 11 0.45 -14.44 -16.89
N ALA A 12 0.99 -15.65 -17.11
CA ALA A 12 0.52 -16.62 -18.11
C ALA A 12 -1.00 -16.91 -18.08
N LEU A 13 -1.55 -17.20 -19.26
CA LEU A 13 -2.99 -17.28 -19.61
C LEU A 13 -3.87 -18.24 -18.79
N ASP A 14 -3.33 -19.06 -17.87
CA ASP A 14 -4.05 -20.16 -17.23
C ASP A 14 -4.30 -19.97 -15.72
N GLN A 15 -3.94 -18.82 -15.15
CA GLN A 15 -4.18 -18.52 -13.73
C GLN A 15 -5.40 -17.61 -13.55
N ASP A 16 -6.48 -18.16 -13.01
CA ASP A 16 -7.70 -17.41 -12.68
C ASP A 16 -7.50 -16.69 -11.34
N VAL A 17 -7.61 -15.37 -11.34
CA VAL A 17 -7.61 -14.56 -10.12
C VAL A 17 -8.97 -13.94 -9.94
N THR A 18 -9.55 -14.17 -8.77
CA THR A 18 -10.84 -13.60 -8.37
C THR A 18 -10.65 -12.67 -7.17
N LEU A 19 -11.54 -11.69 -7.03
CA LEU A 19 -11.66 -10.90 -5.82
C LEU A 19 -12.90 -11.37 -5.07
N GLU A 20 -12.73 -11.83 -3.84
CA GLU A 20 -13.78 -12.49 -3.08
C GLU A 20 -13.91 -11.93 -1.67
N LYS A 21 -15.14 -11.97 -1.16
CA LYS A 21 -15.46 -11.63 0.23
C LYS A 21 -14.78 -12.60 1.20
N GLY A 22 -14.05 -12.05 2.15
CA GLY A 22 -13.40 -12.78 3.23
C GLY A 22 -14.20 -12.75 4.54
N LYS A 23 -13.48 -12.86 5.66
CA LYS A 23 -14.08 -12.75 7.00
C LYS A 23 -14.54 -11.32 7.29
N GLU A 24 -15.43 -11.20 8.25
CA GLU A 24 -15.85 -9.91 8.78
C GLU A 24 -14.70 -9.25 9.57
N LEU A 25 -14.56 -7.94 9.39
CA LEU A 25 -13.57 -7.09 10.03
C LEU A 25 -14.19 -6.26 11.15
N SER A 26 -15.34 -5.68 10.85
CA SER A 26 -16.15 -4.87 11.74
C SER A 26 -17.55 -4.77 11.15
N SER A 27 -18.60 -4.72 11.97
CA SER A 27 -20.02 -4.62 11.60
C SER A 27 -20.33 -4.28 10.13
N GLY A 28 -20.50 -5.31 9.29
CA GLY A 28 -20.88 -5.16 7.87
C GLY A 28 -19.75 -4.82 6.89
N ILE A 29 -18.50 -4.76 7.35
CA ILE A 29 -17.28 -4.58 6.56
C ILE A 29 -16.52 -5.90 6.55
N TYR A 30 -16.31 -6.45 5.36
CA TYR A 30 -15.65 -7.73 5.13
C TYR A 30 -14.39 -7.56 4.29
N GLU A 31 -13.40 -8.44 4.51
CA GLU A 31 -12.16 -8.44 3.73
C GLU A 31 -12.44 -8.61 2.22
N ALA A 32 -11.60 -7.96 1.42
CA ALA A 32 -11.55 -8.16 -0.01
C ALA A 32 -10.25 -8.89 -0.37
N ASN A 33 -10.40 -10.18 -0.69
CA ASN A 33 -9.31 -11.14 -0.82
C ASN A 33 -9.11 -11.51 -2.29
N PHE A 34 -7.88 -11.34 -2.79
CA PHE A 34 -7.50 -11.84 -4.10
C PHE A 34 -7.16 -13.32 -3.97
N LYS A 35 -7.90 -14.16 -4.70
CA LYS A 35 -7.67 -15.61 -4.69
C LYS A 35 -7.17 -16.11 -6.02
N LEU A 36 -6.13 -16.93 -5.97
CA LEU A 36 -5.67 -17.73 -7.10
C LEU A 36 -6.48 -19.02 -7.19
N ASN A 37 -7.06 -19.28 -8.36
CA ASN A 37 -7.88 -20.45 -8.68
C ASN A 37 -8.99 -20.69 -7.64
N LYS A 38 -9.55 -19.62 -7.07
CA LYS A 38 -10.60 -19.61 -6.03
C LYS A 38 -10.25 -20.35 -4.72
N ALA A 39 -9.00 -20.76 -4.56
CA ALA A 39 -8.58 -21.64 -3.47
C ALA A 39 -7.56 -20.97 -2.53
N ILE A 40 -6.59 -20.25 -3.11
CA ILE A 40 -5.44 -19.76 -2.37
C ILE A 40 -5.58 -18.24 -2.24
N ASN A 41 -5.63 -17.71 -1.02
CA ASN A 41 -5.54 -16.26 -0.81
C ASN A 41 -4.13 -15.80 -1.17
N ILE A 42 -3.97 -14.88 -2.12
CA ILE A 42 -2.65 -14.41 -2.55
C ILE A 42 -2.38 -12.97 -2.14
N ALA A 43 -3.43 -12.17 -1.94
CA ALA A 43 -3.29 -10.78 -1.53
C ALA A 43 -4.58 -10.25 -0.89
N THR A 44 -4.47 -9.18 -0.12
CA THR A 44 -5.59 -8.46 0.46
C THR A 44 -5.45 -6.97 0.22
N LEU A 45 -6.57 -6.24 0.23
CA LEU A 45 -6.50 -4.78 0.21
C LEU A 45 -5.99 -4.24 1.56
N PRO A 46 -5.12 -3.21 1.54
CA PRO A 46 -4.61 -2.60 2.76
C PRO A 46 -5.75 -1.96 3.54
N LYS A 47 -5.66 -2.10 4.86
CA LYS A 47 -6.54 -1.44 5.83
C LYS A 47 -5.91 -0.14 6.33
N ILE A 48 -4.60 -0.02 6.14
CA ILE A 48 -3.78 1.10 6.56
C ILE A 48 -3.56 2.04 5.38
N GLY A 49 -3.96 3.29 5.56
CA GLY A 49 -3.72 4.41 4.65
C GLY A 49 -2.67 5.36 5.19
N HIS A 50 -2.02 6.10 4.28
CA HIS A 50 -0.99 7.08 4.63
C HIS A 50 -1.30 8.43 4.00
N ARG A 51 -1.40 9.48 4.81
CA ARG A 51 -1.68 10.84 4.32
C ARG A 51 -0.87 11.90 5.05
N MET A 52 -0.65 13.05 4.42
CA MET A 52 -0.08 14.20 5.10
C MET A 52 -1.21 15.12 5.58
N LEU A 53 -1.17 15.50 6.86
CA LEU A 53 -2.11 16.44 7.47
C LEU A 53 -1.35 17.47 8.29
N SER A 54 -1.48 18.75 7.93
CA SER A 54 -0.83 19.87 8.64
C SER A 54 0.69 19.70 8.82
N GLY A 55 1.37 19.14 7.82
CA GLY A 55 2.82 18.87 7.85
C GLY A 55 3.26 17.65 8.68
N GLU A 56 2.32 16.89 9.24
CA GLU A 56 2.56 15.61 9.90
C GLU A 56 2.13 14.45 9.00
N LEU A 57 2.93 13.37 9.00
CA LEU A 57 2.56 12.13 8.32
C LEU A 57 1.62 11.36 9.24
N VAL A 58 0.47 10.96 8.73
CA VAL A 58 -0.55 10.22 9.48
C VAL A 58 -0.73 8.84 8.86
N ILE A 59 -0.61 7.82 9.70
CA ILE A 59 -0.97 6.44 9.42
C ILE A 59 -2.39 6.23 9.97
N LEU A 60 -3.33 5.83 9.13
CA LEU A 60 -4.75 5.69 9.50
C LEU A 60 -5.20 4.25 9.24
N ASN A 61 -5.84 3.63 10.22
CA ASN A 61 -6.58 2.40 9.99
C ASN A 61 -8.02 2.71 9.59
N HIS A 62 -8.41 2.33 8.37
CA HIS A 62 -9.72 2.65 7.82
C HIS A 62 -10.88 1.89 8.46
N ILE A 63 -10.60 0.84 9.23
CA ILE A 63 -11.59 0.05 9.96
C ILE A 63 -11.78 0.65 11.36
N THR A 64 -10.71 0.73 12.14
CA THR A 64 -10.78 1.19 13.55
C THR A 64 -10.84 2.70 13.69
N LYS A 65 -10.46 3.44 12.63
CA LYS A 65 -10.26 4.90 12.61
C LYS A 65 -9.15 5.38 13.54
N GLU A 66 -8.30 4.48 14.02
CA GLU A 66 -7.11 4.82 14.80
C GLU A 66 -6.08 5.51 13.91
N GLU A 67 -5.48 6.57 14.45
CA GLU A 67 -4.45 7.37 13.77
C GLU A 67 -3.15 7.37 14.56
N VAL A 68 -2.04 7.19 13.84
CA VAL A 68 -0.69 7.33 14.36
C VAL A 68 0.00 8.45 13.60
N LYS A 69 0.45 9.47 14.34
CA LYS A 69 1.18 10.61 13.78
C LYS A 69 2.68 10.34 13.86
N ILE A 70 3.35 10.44 12.71
CA ILE A 70 4.80 10.33 12.60
C ILE A 70 5.38 11.75 12.53
N PRO A 71 6.17 12.17 13.54
CA PRO A 71 6.81 13.47 13.57
C PRO A 71 7.78 13.65 12.40
N ARG A 72 7.98 14.91 11.99
CA ARG A 72 8.84 15.27 10.86
C ARG A 72 10.26 14.71 10.93
N ASP A 73 10.84 14.64 12.13
CA ASP A 73 12.18 14.09 12.33
C ASP A 73 12.29 12.60 11.98
N PHE A 74 11.15 11.90 11.86
CA PHE A 74 11.02 10.49 11.49
C PHE A 74 10.41 10.27 10.10
N HIS A 75 10.37 11.29 9.24
CA HIS A 75 9.88 11.17 7.84
C HIS A 75 10.89 10.51 6.89
N TYR A 76 11.85 9.74 7.42
CA TYR A 76 12.74 8.93 6.61
C TYR A 76 12.28 7.48 6.63
N LEU A 77 12.56 6.76 5.56
CA LEU A 77 12.32 5.32 5.51
C LEU A 77 13.60 4.58 5.17
N LYS A 78 13.81 3.46 5.86
CA LYS A 78 14.84 2.47 5.51
C LYS A 78 14.19 1.14 5.14
N VAL A 79 14.91 0.37 4.34
CA VAL A 79 14.48 -0.98 3.94
C VAL A 79 14.99 -1.98 4.98
N ILE A 80 14.07 -2.75 5.54
CA ILE A 80 14.36 -3.86 6.45
C ILE A 80 13.99 -5.18 5.80
N LYS A 81 14.65 -6.25 6.21
CA LYS A 81 14.31 -7.62 5.86
C LYS A 81 13.67 -8.26 7.09
N LEU A 82 12.43 -8.75 6.97
CA LEU A 82 11.75 -9.41 8.08
C LEU A 82 12.08 -10.90 8.08
N ASN A 83 11.65 -11.66 7.07
CA ASN A 83 11.90 -13.10 6.89
C ASN A 83 11.93 -13.46 5.38
N HIS A 84 12.45 -14.62 4.96
CA HIS A 84 12.31 -15.18 3.59
C HIS A 84 12.13 -14.20 2.41
N ASP A 85 13.11 -13.32 2.17
CA ASP A 85 13.08 -12.29 1.11
C ASP A 85 11.81 -11.39 1.08
N ASP A 86 11.15 -11.28 2.23
CA ASP A 86 10.17 -10.25 2.56
C ASP A 86 10.90 -9.00 3.06
N TYR A 87 10.71 -7.93 2.30
CA TYR A 87 11.32 -6.64 2.55
C TYR A 87 10.20 -5.64 2.80
N LYS A 88 10.37 -4.80 3.83
CA LYS A 88 9.42 -3.73 4.15
C LYS A 88 10.14 -2.41 4.39
N LEU A 89 9.37 -1.33 4.43
CA LEU A 89 9.85 -0.03 4.88
C LEU A 89 9.45 0.20 6.33
N THR A 90 10.32 0.85 7.09
CA THR A 90 10.02 1.33 8.45
C THR A 90 10.39 2.81 8.57
N PHE A 91 9.58 3.57 9.31
CA PHE A 91 9.84 4.97 9.59
C PHE A 91 11.02 5.12 10.55
N CYS A 92 11.96 6.01 10.20
CA CYS A 92 13.16 6.25 10.97
C CYS A 92 13.58 7.72 10.89
N ASN A 93 14.49 8.11 11.78
CA ASN A 93 15.13 9.42 11.69
C ASN A 93 16.30 9.43 10.70
N PHE A 94 16.92 10.60 10.49
CA PHE A 94 18.06 10.75 9.58
C PHE A 94 19.27 9.85 9.95
N LEU A 95 19.39 9.44 11.21
CA LEU A 95 20.44 8.52 11.68
C LEU A 95 20.09 7.04 11.47
N GLY A 96 18.86 6.72 11.04
CA GLY A 96 18.38 5.35 10.84
C GLY A 96 17.74 4.70 12.07
N ASN A 97 17.53 5.46 13.15
CA ASN A 97 16.83 4.97 14.34
C ASN A 97 15.33 4.88 14.06
N GLU A 98 14.74 3.71 14.29
CA GLU A 98 13.33 3.43 13.97
C GLU A 98 12.38 4.11 14.96
N PHE A 99 11.31 4.69 14.45
CA PHE A 99 10.33 5.41 15.28
C PHE A 99 9.67 4.48 16.30
N PHE A 100 9.20 3.32 15.85
CA PHE A 100 8.48 2.38 16.72
C PHE A 100 9.40 1.67 17.73
N GLU A 101 10.68 1.47 17.41
CA GLU A 101 11.65 1.02 18.41
C GLU A 101 11.97 2.08 19.45
N TYR A 102 12.04 3.35 19.03
CA TYR A 102 12.21 4.47 19.95
C TYR A 102 10.98 4.64 20.87
N LYS A 103 9.79 4.31 20.38
CA LYS A 103 8.50 4.43 21.08
C LYS A 103 7.98 3.15 21.74
N LYS A 104 8.71 2.03 21.69
CA LYS A 104 8.19 0.73 22.14
C LYS A 104 7.77 0.65 23.61
N TYR A 105 8.28 1.54 24.47
CA TYR A 105 7.92 1.61 25.89
C TYR A 105 6.90 2.71 26.21
N ASP A 106 6.51 3.49 25.20
CA ASP A 106 5.45 4.48 25.32
C ASP A 106 4.10 3.74 25.23
N PRO A 107 3.25 3.77 26.26
CA PRO A 107 1.99 3.02 26.28
C PRO A 107 1.06 3.32 25.09
N GLN A 108 1.20 4.50 24.47
CA GLN A 108 0.45 4.84 23.27
C GLN A 108 0.84 3.98 22.05
N TYR A 109 2.06 3.44 22.02
CA TYR A 109 2.62 2.73 20.86
C TYR A 109 3.00 1.28 21.15
N SER A 110 3.07 0.87 22.42
CA SER A 110 3.56 -0.45 22.82
C SER A 110 2.71 -1.59 22.24
N ASP A 111 1.40 -1.34 22.11
CA ASP A 111 0.43 -2.36 21.73
C ASP A 111 0.01 -2.24 20.25
N LEU A 112 0.66 -1.35 19.48
CA LEU A 112 0.40 -1.23 18.06
C LEU A 112 0.85 -2.49 17.31
N SER A 113 -0.04 -2.98 16.44
CA SER A 113 0.25 -4.07 15.51
C SER A 113 1.32 -3.65 14.50
N ASP A 114 2.00 -4.65 13.92
CA ASP A 114 3.10 -4.42 12.98
C ASP A 114 2.67 -3.76 11.67
N GLU A 115 1.37 -3.77 11.34
CA GLU A 115 0.81 -3.06 10.17
C GLU A 115 0.93 -1.53 10.28
N TYR A 116 1.01 -0.98 11.50
CA TYR A 116 1.34 0.44 11.71
C TYR A 116 2.85 0.70 11.62
N LYS A 117 3.67 -0.31 11.91
CA LYS A 117 5.13 -0.19 12.02
C LYS A 117 5.82 -0.27 10.68
N PHE A 118 5.26 -1.06 9.77
CA PHE A 118 5.86 -1.38 8.50
C PHE A 118 4.95 -1.02 7.32
N VAL A 119 5.54 -0.40 6.31
CA VAL A 119 4.86 -0.14 5.03
C VAL A 119 5.23 -1.23 4.04
N ASP A 120 4.21 -1.92 3.54
CA ASP A 120 4.37 -2.89 2.45
C ASP A 120 4.71 -2.17 1.14
N PHE A 121 5.62 -2.73 0.35
CA PHE A 121 5.97 -2.14 -0.96
C PHE A 121 4.82 -2.18 -1.98
N GLY A 122 3.89 -3.13 -1.84
CA GLY A 122 2.64 -3.15 -2.59
C GLY A 122 1.78 -1.93 -2.30
N SER A 123 1.94 -1.30 -1.13
CA SER A 123 1.30 -0.03 -0.75
C SER A 123 2.06 1.21 -1.22
N VAL A 124 3.06 1.05 -2.10
CA VAL A 124 3.77 2.17 -2.73
C VAL A 124 3.41 2.22 -4.21
N LYS A 125 2.82 3.34 -4.64
CA LYS A 125 2.65 3.67 -6.06
C LYS A 125 3.99 4.04 -6.67
N LYS A 126 4.76 3.03 -7.06
CA LYS A 126 6.10 3.16 -7.64
C LYS A 126 6.07 3.96 -8.95
N THR A 127 7.02 4.87 -9.12
CA THR A 127 7.27 5.56 -10.41
C THR A 127 8.29 4.83 -11.27
N ASN A 128 9.11 3.96 -10.66
CA ASN A 128 10.20 3.24 -11.30
C ASN A 128 10.38 1.85 -10.65
N ASN A 129 11.01 0.92 -11.37
CA ASN A 129 11.41 -0.38 -10.80
C ASN A 129 12.63 -0.21 -9.90
N LEU A 130 12.41 -0.27 -8.59
CA LEU A 130 13.47 -0.26 -7.59
C LEU A 130 13.80 -1.68 -7.14
N LYS A 131 15.10 -2.02 -7.13
CA LYS A 131 15.59 -3.30 -6.60
C LYS A 131 15.78 -3.22 -5.09
N PHE A 132 14.70 -3.30 -4.32
CA PHE A 132 14.69 -3.01 -2.88
C PHE A 132 15.70 -3.78 -2.04
N LYS A 133 16.03 -5.02 -2.40
CA LYS A 133 17.09 -5.80 -1.74
C LYS A 133 18.45 -5.10 -1.72
N GLU A 134 18.72 -4.23 -2.69
CA GLU A 134 19.96 -3.45 -2.81
C GLU A 134 19.98 -2.26 -1.84
N TYR A 135 18.83 -1.91 -1.26
CA TYR A 135 18.65 -0.79 -0.35
C TYR A 135 18.62 -1.20 1.13
N VAL A 136 18.70 -2.51 1.43
CA VAL A 136 18.69 -3.02 2.81
C VAL A 136 19.88 -2.48 3.59
N GLY A 137 19.62 -1.99 4.79
CA GLY A 137 20.68 -1.54 5.70
C GLY A 137 20.18 -0.62 6.79
N HIS A 138 21.10 -0.18 7.65
CA HIS A 138 20.77 0.67 8.80
C HIS A 138 20.43 2.11 8.42
N ALA A 139 21.00 2.62 7.32
CA ALA A 139 20.80 4.01 6.90
C ALA A 139 19.46 4.22 6.17
N PRO A 140 18.80 5.37 6.38
CA PRO A 140 17.63 5.74 5.58
C PRO A 140 17.99 5.81 4.09
N LYS A 141 17.04 5.41 3.25
CA LYS A 141 17.17 5.36 1.79
C LYS A 141 16.16 6.24 1.09
N PHE A 142 15.04 6.49 1.76
CA PHE A 142 13.97 7.31 1.24
C PHE A 142 13.61 8.40 2.22
N PHE A 143 13.11 9.50 1.68
CA PHE A 143 12.56 10.61 2.41
C PHE A 143 11.12 10.82 1.95
N ALA A 144 10.20 10.80 2.91
CA ALA A 144 8.78 11.07 2.70
C ALA A 144 8.52 12.56 2.83
N VAL A 145 7.80 13.13 1.88
CA VAL A 145 7.42 14.55 1.89
C VAL A 145 5.98 14.72 1.47
N GLU A 146 5.41 15.85 1.87
CA GLU A 146 4.12 16.29 1.39
C GLU A 146 4.16 16.47 -0.14
N GLY A 147 3.22 15.81 -0.80
CA GLY A 147 2.96 15.98 -2.22
C GLY A 147 1.78 16.90 -2.50
N LEU A 148 1.35 16.91 -3.75
CA LEU A 148 0.20 17.70 -4.19
C LEU A 148 -1.11 17.06 -3.73
N ILE A 149 -2.12 17.88 -3.47
CA ILE A 149 -3.51 17.43 -3.42
C ILE A 149 -3.95 17.14 -4.86
N GLU A 150 -4.47 15.94 -5.14
CA GLU A 150 -5.09 15.67 -6.44
C GLU A 150 -6.51 16.31 -6.49
N PRO A 151 -6.98 16.74 -7.68
CA PRO A 151 -8.33 17.29 -7.80
C PRO A 151 -9.40 16.32 -7.26
N GLY A 152 -10.25 16.82 -6.36
CA GLY A 152 -11.31 16.03 -5.71
C GLY A 152 -10.93 15.42 -4.36
N SER A 153 -9.66 15.52 -3.95
CA SER A 153 -9.21 15.10 -2.62
C SER A 153 -9.07 16.28 -1.66
N GLU A 154 -9.21 16.00 -0.37
CA GLU A 154 -8.87 16.90 0.73
C GLU A 154 -7.52 16.52 1.38
N ASN A 155 -6.93 15.40 0.97
CA ASN A 155 -5.73 14.84 1.58
C ASN A 155 -4.51 15.11 0.69
N HIS A 156 -3.42 15.56 1.32
CA HIS A 156 -2.13 15.58 0.65
C HIS A 156 -1.56 14.16 0.55
N VAL A 157 -1.02 13.83 -0.61
CA VAL A 157 -0.28 12.58 -0.81
C VAL A 157 1.07 12.62 -0.10
N ILE A 158 1.66 11.46 0.14
CA ILE A 158 3.03 11.35 0.66
C ILE A 158 3.93 10.83 -0.45
N ASP A 159 4.77 11.71 -0.98
CA ASP A 159 5.73 11.36 -2.01
C ASP A 159 7.04 10.85 -1.40
N LEU A 160 7.54 9.74 -1.95
CA LEU A 160 8.82 9.16 -1.59
C LEU A 160 9.90 9.60 -2.58
N PHE A 161 11.02 10.07 -2.05
CA PHE A 161 12.21 10.43 -2.81
C PHE A 161 13.42 9.65 -2.32
N GLU A 162 14.34 9.31 -3.23
CA GLU A 162 15.64 8.79 -2.83
C GLU A 162 16.41 9.81 -1.99
N LEU A 163 17.07 9.32 -0.95
CA LEU A 163 18.00 10.12 -0.17
C LEU A 163 19.38 10.05 -0.84
N VAL A 164 19.87 11.21 -1.30
CA VAL A 164 21.22 11.36 -1.88
C VAL A 164 22.07 12.27 -0.99
N ARG A 165 23.39 12.28 -1.20
CA ARG A 165 24.33 13.06 -0.36
C ARG A 165 23.96 14.55 -0.25
N GLU A 166 23.39 15.11 -1.31
CA GLU A 166 23.01 16.52 -1.40
C GLU A 166 21.52 16.77 -1.08
N GLY A 167 20.82 15.79 -0.50
CA GLY A 167 19.44 15.91 -0.05
C GLY A 167 18.47 15.05 -0.86
N LYS A 168 17.49 15.71 -1.50
CA LYS A 168 16.37 15.07 -2.19
C LYS A 168 16.77 14.61 -3.60
N GLY A 169 16.77 13.30 -3.81
CA GLY A 169 17.02 12.67 -5.10
C GLY A 169 15.76 12.60 -5.98
N ARG A 170 15.68 11.57 -6.82
CA ARG A 170 14.51 11.34 -7.69
C ARG A 170 13.29 10.86 -6.89
N LYS A 171 12.08 11.19 -7.37
CA LYS A 171 10.84 10.61 -6.87
C LYS A 171 10.78 9.13 -7.24
N VAL A 172 10.51 8.28 -6.26
CA VAL A 172 10.43 6.82 -6.43
C VAL A 172 9.05 6.25 -6.26
N GLY A 173 8.14 6.98 -5.62
CA GLY A 173 6.77 6.59 -5.52
C GLY A 173 5.95 7.55 -4.66
N THR A 174 4.74 7.11 -4.35
CA THR A 174 3.81 7.78 -3.45
C THR A 174 3.20 6.70 -2.57
N LEU A 175 3.09 6.92 -1.26
CA LEU A 175 2.39 5.99 -0.38
C LEU A 175 0.90 5.96 -0.74
N ALA A 176 0.28 4.78 -0.69
CA ALA A 176 -1.13 4.63 -0.97
C ALA A 176 -1.99 4.96 0.26
N ASP A 177 -3.15 5.55 -0.02
CA ASP A 177 -4.27 5.70 0.90
C ASP A 177 -5.52 5.16 0.21
N GLU A 178 -5.56 3.83 0.10
CA GLU A 178 -6.61 3.07 -0.58
C GLU A 178 -7.27 2.12 0.43
N PHE A 179 -8.58 1.97 0.31
CA PHE A 179 -9.32 1.02 1.14
C PHE A 179 -10.43 0.40 0.31
N GLY A 180 -10.57 -0.91 0.35
CA GLY A 180 -11.73 -1.57 -0.23
C GLY A 180 -12.14 -2.80 0.54
N TYR A 181 -13.44 -3.03 0.55
CA TYR A 181 -14.10 -4.03 1.37
C TYR A 181 -15.39 -4.50 0.70
N PHE A 182 -15.84 -5.69 1.09
CA PHE A 182 -17.18 -6.16 0.75
C PHE A 182 -18.17 -5.78 1.85
N ASP A 183 -19.38 -5.37 1.48
CA ASP A 183 -20.46 -5.19 2.44
C ASP A 183 -21.23 -6.50 2.71
N ASP A 184 -22.28 -6.42 3.55
CA ASP A 184 -23.19 -7.52 3.85
C ASP A 184 -23.99 -8.00 2.61
N GLN A 185 -24.19 -7.13 1.63
CA GLN A 185 -24.86 -7.40 0.35
C GLN A 185 -23.92 -7.93 -0.74
N ASN A 186 -22.67 -8.24 -0.39
CA ASN A 186 -21.61 -8.67 -1.30
C ASN A 186 -21.27 -7.64 -2.39
N LYS A 187 -21.50 -6.34 -2.18
CA LYS A 187 -20.98 -5.29 -3.05
C LYS A 187 -19.58 -4.91 -2.63
N LEU A 188 -18.71 -4.68 -3.61
CA LEU A 188 -17.36 -4.19 -3.38
C LEU A 188 -17.39 -2.67 -3.30
N HIS A 189 -16.93 -2.11 -2.18
CA HIS A 189 -16.67 -0.69 -2.02
C HIS A 189 -15.17 -0.44 -2.16
N TYR A 190 -14.79 0.60 -2.91
CA TYR A 190 -13.40 1.00 -3.06
C TYR A 190 -13.24 2.52 -2.96
N TYR A 191 -12.28 2.92 -2.13
CA TYR A 191 -11.86 4.28 -1.87
C TYR A 191 -10.40 4.47 -2.32
N ASN A 192 -10.15 5.60 -2.96
CA ASN A 192 -8.81 6.15 -3.14
C ASN A 192 -8.82 7.58 -2.56
N TYR A 193 -8.43 7.70 -1.30
CA TYR A 193 -8.57 8.93 -0.53
C TYR A 193 -7.64 10.06 -1.00
N HIS A 194 -6.65 9.74 -1.83
CA HIS A 194 -5.83 10.72 -2.52
C HIS A 194 -6.52 11.36 -3.74
N LYS A 195 -7.64 10.78 -4.20
CA LYS A 195 -8.40 11.28 -5.36
C LYS A 195 -9.79 11.79 -5.01
N SER A 196 -10.46 11.13 -4.08
CA SER A 196 -11.84 11.44 -3.72
C SER A 196 -12.10 11.06 -2.27
N ALA A 197 -12.99 11.81 -1.62
CA ALA A 197 -13.58 11.42 -0.34
C ALA A 197 -14.68 10.36 -0.51
N GLU A 198 -15.20 10.19 -1.73
CA GLU A 198 -16.28 9.25 -2.04
C GLU A 198 -15.75 7.91 -2.56
N SER A 199 -16.41 6.82 -2.18
CA SER A 199 -16.18 5.50 -2.78
C SER A 199 -16.95 5.29 -4.06
N ASN A 200 -16.45 4.36 -4.84
CA ASN A 200 -17.24 3.68 -5.86
C ASN A 200 -17.69 2.31 -5.34
N THR A 201 -18.90 1.91 -5.73
CA THR A 201 -19.50 0.62 -5.39
C THR A 201 -19.67 -0.21 -6.64
N TYR A 202 -19.13 -1.42 -6.62
CA TYR A 202 -19.08 -2.34 -7.76
C TYR A 202 -19.86 -3.62 -7.48
N ASP A 203 -20.54 -4.11 -8.51
CA ASP A 203 -21.05 -5.47 -8.52
C ASP A 203 -19.89 -6.45 -8.83
N PRO A 204 -19.60 -7.45 -7.99
CA PRO A 204 -18.55 -8.44 -8.26
C PRO A 204 -18.67 -9.14 -9.61
N GLU A 205 -19.89 -9.32 -10.10
CA GLU A 205 -20.13 -9.97 -11.40
C GLU A 205 -19.82 -9.04 -12.57
N SER A 206 -19.72 -7.72 -12.32
CA SER A 206 -19.50 -6.69 -13.34
C SER A 206 -18.02 -6.34 -13.55
N PHE A 207 -17.09 -6.98 -12.84
CA PHE A 207 -15.67 -6.72 -13.01
C PHE A 207 -14.80 -7.98 -13.07
N SER A 208 -13.66 -7.85 -13.74
CA SER A 208 -12.64 -8.89 -13.83
C SER A 208 -11.34 -8.42 -13.19
N VAL A 209 -10.55 -9.37 -12.68
CA VAL A 209 -9.23 -9.09 -12.11
C VAL A 209 -8.16 -9.52 -13.09
N LYS A 210 -7.15 -8.67 -13.28
CA LYS A 210 -5.90 -9.05 -13.94
C LYS A 210 -4.73 -8.81 -13.01
N MET A 211 -3.82 -9.76 -12.98
CA MET A 211 -2.53 -9.57 -12.32
C MET A 211 -1.67 -8.61 -13.13
N ILE A 212 -1.05 -7.66 -12.45
CA ILE A 212 -0.07 -6.75 -13.02
C ILE A 212 1.29 -7.04 -12.40
N ASN A 213 2.27 -7.24 -13.27
CA ASN A 213 3.67 -7.33 -12.88
C ASN A 213 4.41 -6.09 -13.41
N LEU A 214 4.88 -5.22 -12.51
CA LEU A 214 5.82 -4.15 -12.85
C LEU A 214 7.28 -4.59 -12.63
N ASP A 215 7.55 -5.46 -11.65
CA ASP A 215 8.86 -6.08 -11.45
C ASP A 215 8.85 -7.55 -11.90
N VAL A 216 9.63 -7.87 -12.94
CA VAL A 216 9.67 -9.13 -13.71
C VAL A 216 9.78 -10.41 -12.85
N LYS A 217 10.04 -10.26 -11.54
CA LYS A 217 10.19 -11.35 -10.57
C LYS A 217 9.02 -11.55 -9.61
N LYS A 218 8.11 -10.58 -9.41
CA LYS A 218 6.96 -10.71 -8.49
C LYS A 218 5.76 -9.91 -8.98
N ILE A 219 4.55 -10.44 -8.79
CA ILE A 219 3.32 -9.65 -8.95
C ILE A 219 3.32 -8.58 -7.87
N ASP A 220 3.11 -7.33 -8.25
CA ASP A 220 3.13 -6.22 -7.31
C ASP A 220 1.84 -5.41 -7.29
N LYS A 221 0.93 -5.60 -8.27
CA LYS A 221 -0.37 -4.92 -8.34
C LYS A 221 -1.45 -5.79 -8.97
N PHE A 222 -2.71 -5.41 -8.77
CA PHE A 222 -3.86 -5.98 -9.46
C PHE A 222 -4.63 -4.89 -10.21
N HIS A 223 -5.18 -5.24 -11.36
CA HIS A 223 -6.06 -4.41 -12.16
C HIS A 223 -7.49 -4.93 -12.04
N LEU A 224 -8.40 -4.11 -11.52
CA LEU A 224 -9.83 -4.35 -11.66
C LEU A 224 -10.32 -3.66 -12.93
N ILE A 225 -10.96 -4.44 -13.80
CA ILE A 225 -11.59 -3.95 -15.03
C ILE A 225 -13.09 -4.04 -14.80
N ALA A 226 -13.74 -2.89 -14.62
CA ALA A 226 -15.17 -2.80 -14.33
C ALA A 226 -15.89 -1.93 -15.37
N GLU A 227 -17.20 -2.09 -15.50
CA GLU A 227 -18.02 -1.23 -16.39
C GLU A 227 -17.94 0.26 -16.02
N GLN A 228 -17.76 0.57 -14.74
CA GLN A 228 -17.60 1.93 -14.22
C GLN A 228 -16.16 2.47 -14.29
N GLY A 229 -15.30 1.80 -15.06
CA GLY A 229 -13.91 2.18 -15.28
C GLY A 229 -12.91 1.19 -14.70
N ASP A 230 -11.65 1.39 -15.10
CA ASP A 230 -10.54 0.52 -14.72
C ASP A 230 -9.79 1.09 -13.50
N ILE A 231 -9.41 0.23 -12.55
CA ILE A 231 -8.73 0.60 -11.30
C ILE A 231 -7.49 -0.26 -11.10
N ILE A 232 -6.36 0.38 -10.81
CA ILE A 232 -5.15 -0.31 -10.35
C ILE A 232 -5.13 -0.24 -8.82
N ILE A 233 -5.06 -1.40 -8.17
CA ILE A 233 -5.11 -1.54 -6.73
C ILE A 233 -3.74 -1.90 -6.17
N HIS A 234 -3.38 -1.21 -5.09
CA HIS A 234 -2.25 -1.51 -4.23
C HIS A 234 -2.68 -2.52 -3.17
N THR A 235 -1.93 -3.62 -3.03
CA THR A 235 -2.32 -4.76 -2.17
C THR A 235 -1.19 -5.17 -1.24
N ILE A 236 -1.55 -5.83 -0.14
CA ILE A 236 -0.62 -6.54 0.73
C ILE A 236 -0.58 -8.00 0.27
N LEU A 237 0.62 -8.50 -0.06
CA LEU A 237 0.80 -9.88 -0.53
C LEU A 237 0.92 -10.83 0.67
N GLU A 238 0.20 -11.94 0.66
CA GLU A 238 0.17 -12.87 1.81
C GLU A 238 0.95 -14.17 1.55
N ASN A 239 0.96 -14.67 0.30
CA ASN A 239 1.61 -15.93 -0.05
C ASN A 239 2.66 -15.70 -1.15
N LEU A 240 3.73 -15.01 -0.77
CA LEU A 240 4.83 -14.62 -1.66
C LEU A 240 5.56 -15.80 -2.31
N ASP A 241 5.54 -16.99 -1.69
CA ASP A 241 6.29 -18.17 -2.14
C ASP A 241 5.62 -18.92 -3.31
N ILE A 242 4.40 -18.53 -3.69
CA ILE A 242 3.63 -19.16 -4.77
C ILE A 242 3.98 -18.54 -6.14
N PHE A 243 4.76 -17.45 -6.15
CA PHE A 243 5.18 -16.69 -7.34
C PHE A 243 6.69 -16.65 -7.50
#